data_AF-A0A1Z5KBW0-F1
#
_entry.id   AF-A0A1Z5KBW0-F1
#
_cell.length_a   1.000
_cell.length_b   1.000
_cell.length_c   1.000
_cell.angle_alpha   90.00
_cell.angle_beta   90.00
_cell.angle_gamma   90.00
#
_symmetry.space_group_name_H-M   'P 1'
#
loop_
_entity.id
_entity.type
_entity.pdbx_description
1 polymer ?
#
loop_
_entity_poly.entity_id
_entity_poly.type
_entity_poly.pdbx_seq_one_letter_code
_entity_poly.pdbx_strand_id
1 'polypeptide(L)'
;MSGNHAAKAKPPKTGMMTKLARDDFLDIQIKKGMMEPSCKEDDSILSLHASRNREDRLYFWQLYDLMGRDPVFSFVTNFYERVFDDAEAPWFRDIFTALASKKYHIFMQTTMYLDCFGSGPLYSGGEQRMNVHHEMTRAKEIMTKSGAERWMHHMRLALEDETPRLREIDPRIRGTINEFLTYFMSKYAGIFKFEDADINFSS
;
A
#
# COMPACT_ATOMS: atom_id res chain seq x y z
N MET A 1 12.27 23.87 -30.76
CA MET A 1 12.65 23.87 -29.34
C MET A 1 11.39 23.65 -28.51
N SER A 2 11.16 22.44 -28.00
CA SER A 2 10.12 22.20 -26.99
C SER A 2 10.78 21.42 -25.86
N GLY A 3 11.25 22.18 -24.86
CA GLY A 3 11.79 21.61 -23.64
C GLY A 3 10.67 20.89 -22.91
N ASN A 4 10.71 19.56 -22.93
CA ASN A 4 9.86 18.73 -22.10
C ASN A 4 10.36 18.90 -20.65
N HIS A 5 9.82 19.89 -19.94
CA HIS A 5 10.02 20.01 -18.50
C HIS A 5 9.15 18.94 -17.83
N ALA A 6 9.65 17.70 -17.82
CA ALA A 6 9.22 16.74 -16.82
C ALA A 6 9.46 17.41 -15.46
N ALA A 7 8.38 17.81 -14.79
CA ALA A 7 8.47 18.38 -13.46
C ALA A 7 9.28 17.39 -12.60
N LYS A 8 10.45 17.80 -12.12
CA LYS A 8 11.26 16.94 -11.24
C LYS A 8 10.38 16.50 -10.09
N ALA A 9 10.27 15.18 -9.88
CA ALA A 9 9.52 14.63 -8.77
C ALA A 9 10.01 15.30 -7.47
N LYS A 10 9.08 15.71 -6.61
CA LYS A 10 9.43 16.28 -5.30
C LYS A 10 10.27 15.25 -4.54
N PRO A 11 11.31 15.66 -3.80
CA PRO A 11 12.12 14.74 -3.02
C PRO A 11 11.26 13.97 -2.01
N PRO A 12 11.63 12.72 -1.66
CA PRO A 12 10.95 11.97 -0.62
C PRO A 12 10.91 12.75 0.71
N LYS A 13 9.83 12.55 1.46
CA LYS A 13 9.63 13.18 2.77
C LYS A 13 8.86 12.21 3.67
N THR A 14 9.23 12.18 4.94
CA THR A 14 8.50 11.37 5.92
C THR A 14 7.08 11.92 6.09
N GLY A 15 6.10 11.04 5.92
CA GLY A 15 4.70 11.29 6.25
C GLY A 15 4.30 10.65 7.58
N MET A 16 3.03 10.84 7.95
CA MET A 16 2.51 10.32 9.23
C MET A 16 2.46 8.80 9.22
N MET A 17 2.04 8.21 8.10
CA MET A 17 1.94 6.76 7.95
C MET A 17 3.31 6.14 7.68
N THR A 18 4.24 6.85 7.02
CA THR A 18 5.59 6.33 6.75
C THR A 18 6.27 5.82 8.02
N LYS A 19 6.34 6.67 9.06
CA LYS A 19 7.04 6.32 10.31
C LYS A 19 6.31 5.21 11.07
N LEU A 20 4.99 5.32 11.21
CA LEU A 20 4.18 4.34 11.93
C LEU A 20 4.28 2.95 11.29
N ALA A 21 4.05 2.87 9.97
CA ALA A 21 4.10 1.59 9.26
C ALA A 21 5.51 1.00 9.24
N ARG A 22 6.55 1.82 9.07
CA ARG A 22 7.94 1.36 9.13
C ARG A 22 8.30 0.78 10.48
N ASP A 23 8.06 1.53 11.56
CA ASP A 23 8.47 1.11 12.90
C ASP A 23 7.74 -0.17 13.31
N ASP A 24 6.42 -0.24 13.08
CA ASP A 24 5.61 -1.45 13.35
C ASP A 24 6.06 -2.64 12.49
N PHE A 25 6.34 -2.42 11.20
CA PHE A 25 6.87 -3.47 10.33
C PHE A 25 8.21 -4.01 10.85
N LEU A 26 9.15 -3.15 11.21
CA LEU A 26 10.46 -3.58 11.74
C LEU A 26 10.31 -4.34 13.06
N ASP A 27 9.45 -3.88 13.96
CA ASP A 27 9.14 -4.61 15.20
C ASP A 27 8.60 -6.01 14.95
N ILE A 28 7.71 -6.17 13.98
CA ILE A 28 7.19 -7.48 13.58
C ILE A 28 8.30 -8.36 13.01
N GLN A 29 9.17 -7.83 12.14
CA GLN A 29 10.27 -8.61 11.55
C GLN A 29 11.29 -9.05 12.62
N ILE A 30 11.62 -8.17 13.58
CA ILE A 30 12.48 -8.49 14.72
C ILE A 30 11.86 -9.61 15.56
N LYS A 31 10.57 -9.48 15.92
CA LYS A 31 9.87 -10.51 16.70
C LYS A 31 9.82 -11.86 16.00
N LYS A 32 9.82 -11.87 14.66
CA LYS A 32 9.87 -13.09 13.83
C LYS A 32 11.29 -13.65 13.66
N GLY A 33 12.33 -12.96 14.14
CA GLY A 33 13.73 -13.34 13.93
C GLY A 33 14.22 -13.13 12.49
N MET A 34 13.50 -12.34 11.69
CA MET A 34 13.83 -12.06 10.29
C MET A 34 14.78 -10.87 10.14
N MET A 35 14.89 -10.02 11.16
CA MET A 35 15.77 -8.86 11.21
C MET A 35 16.34 -8.69 12.61
N GLU A 36 17.60 -8.25 12.70
CA GLU A 36 18.23 -7.91 13.97
C GLU A 36 17.74 -6.56 14.50
N PRO A 37 17.71 -6.33 15.83
CA PRO A 37 17.30 -5.04 16.42
C PRO A 37 18.07 -3.82 15.88
N SER A 38 19.32 -4.01 15.44
CA SER A 38 20.15 -2.96 14.84
C SER A 38 19.55 -2.35 13.57
N CYS A 39 18.58 -3.01 12.93
CA CYS A 39 17.90 -2.44 11.76
C CYS A 39 17.15 -1.13 12.06
N LYS A 40 16.85 -0.86 13.33
CA LYS A 40 16.24 0.39 13.80
C LYS A 40 17.23 1.56 13.92
N GLU A 41 18.51 1.32 13.65
CA GLU A 41 19.59 2.33 13.66
C GLU A 41 20.33 2.39 12.31
N ASP A 42 19.99 1.51 11.37
CA ASP A 42 20.64 1.42 10.06
C ASP A 42 20.08 2.48 9.09
N ASP A 43 20.90 3.46 8.74
CA ASP A 43 20.53 4.54 7.82
C ASP A 43 20.09 4.04 6.44
N SER A 44 20.64 2.92 5.95
CA SER A 44 20.24 2.36 4.65
C SER A 44 18.82 1.79 4.68
N ILE A 45 18.39 1.29 5.84
CA ILE A 45 17.05 0.78 6.08
C ILE A 45 16.09 1.95 6.36
N LEU A 46 16.49 2.91 7.20
CA LEU A 46 15.61 4.02 7.62
C LEU A 46 15.49 5.15 6.58
N SER A 47 16.39 5.20 5.60
CA SER A 47 16.35 6.16 4.51
C SER A 47 15.06 6.03 3.68
N LEU A 48 14.57 7.17 3.17
CA LEU A 48 13.50 7.22 2.16
C LEU A 48 14.03 7.11 0.73
N HIS A 49 15.35 7.19 0.56
CA HIS A 49 16.00 7.00 -0.73
C HIS A 49 16.33 5.53 -0.91
N ALA A 50 15.85 4.97 -2.02
CA ALA A 50 16.15 3.59 -2.38
C ALA A 50 17.61 3.44 -2.80
N SER A 51 18.23 2.31 -2.44
CA SER A 51 19.53 1.97 -3.01
C SER A 51 19.44 1.84 -4.53
N ARG A 52 20.47 2.35 -5.22
CA ARG A 52 20.61 2.19 -6.68
C ARG A 52 21.20 0.84 -7.06
N ASN A 53 21.80 0.11 -6.11
CA ASN A 53 22.12 -1.29 -6.30
C ASN A 53 20.83 -2.12 -6.21
N ARG A 54 20.54 -2.89 -7.26
CA ARG A 54 19.31 -3.69 -7.37
C ARG A 54 19.35 -5.00 -6.59
N GLU A 55 20.53 -5.39 -6.10
CA GLU A 55 20.69 -6.53 -5.20
C GLU A 55 20.33 -6.18 -3.74
N ASP A 56 20.35 -4.89 -3.40
CA ASP A 56 19.98 -4.44 -2.06
C ASP A 56 18.47 -4.53 -1.88
N ARG A 57 18.05 -4.87 -0.65
CA ARG A 57 16.65 -4.92 -0.27
C ARG A 57 16.00 -3.54 -0.43
N LEU A 58 14.80 -3.53 -1.01
CA LEU A 58 13.96 -2.34 -1.12
C LEU A 58 12.83 -2.41 -0.10
N TYR A 59 12.68 -1.36 0.70
CA TYR A 59 11.61 -1.24 1.70
C TYR A 59 10.47 -0.36 1.19
N PHE A 60 9.23 -0.62 1.63
CA PHE A 60 8.06 0.06 1.04
C PHE A 60 8.08 1.58 1.26
N TRP A 61 8.70 2.09 2.31
CA TRP A 61 8.87 3.53 2.55
C TRP A 61 9.92 4.21 1.64
N GLN A 62 10.57 3.46 0.75
CA GLN A 62 11.50 3.96 -0.26
C GLN A 62 10.88 3.95 -1.67
N LEU A 63 9.68 3.39 -1.83
CA LEU A 63 9.06 3.21 -3.14
C LEU A 63 8.85 4.52 -3.88
N TYR A 64 8.45 5.59 -3.19
CA TYR A 64 8.20 6.89 -3.82
C TYR A 64 9.45 7.47 -4.50
N ASP A 65 10.64 7.22 -3.96
CA ASP A 65 11.91 7.67 -4.55
C ASP A 65 12.20 7.02 -5.92
N LEU A 66 11.67 5.82 -6.16
CA LEU A 66 11.82 5.11 -7.44
C LEU A 66 10.68 5.42 -8.41
N MET A 67 9.43 5.29 -7.97
CA MET A 67 8.28 5.26 -8.89
C MET A 67 7.46 6.55 -8.91
N GLY A 68 7.68 7.47 -7.96
CA GLY A 68 6.89 8.69 -7.85
C GLY A 68 5.40 8.41 -7.59
N ARG A 69 4.52 9.30 -8.08
CA ARG A 69 3.08 9.25 -7.78
C ARG A 69 2.27 8.46 -8.81
N ASP A 70 2.66 8.56 -10.07
CA ASP A 70 1.80 8.16 -11.19
C ASP A 70 1.49 6.67 -11.22
N PRO A 71 2.46 5.75 -10.98
CA PRO A 71 2.15 4.32 -10.90
C PRO A 71 1.20 3.99 -9.74
N VAL A 72 1.36 4.65 -8.58
CA VAL A 72 0.45 4.47 -7.42
C VAL A 72 -0.97 4.86 -7.77
N PHE A 73 -1.14 6.05 -8.36
CA PHE A 73 -2.46 6.50 -8.80
C PHE A 73 -3.06 5.58 -9.86
N SER A 74 -2.24 5.06 -10.79
CA SER A 74 -2.65 4.16 -11.87
C SER A 74 -3.26 2.87 -11.31
N PHE A 75 -2.50 2.09 -10.53
CA PHE A 75 -2.99 0.80 -10.05
C PHE A 75 -4.12 0.94 -9.01
N VAL A 76 -4.14 2.02 -8.21
CA VAL A 76 -5.27 2.30 -7.29
C VAL A 76 -6.54 2.64 -8.08
N THR A 77 -6.41 3.37 -9.19
CA THR A 77 -7.55 3.66 -10.06
C THR A 77 -8.10 2.39 -10.69
N ASN A 78 -7.23 1.57 -11.29
CA ASN A 78 -7.60 0.26 -11.87
C ASN A 78 -8.26 -0.65 -10.81
N PHE A 79 -7.70 -0.71 -9.60
CA PHE A 79 -8.29 -1.43 -8.48
C PHE A 79 -9.74 -0.99 -8.20
N TYR A 80 -10.00 0.31 -8.07
CA TYR A 80 -11.36 0.78 -7.78
C TYR A 80 -12.31 0.74 -8.97
N GLU A 81 -11.82 0.75 -10.21
CA GLU A 81 -12.64 0.42 -11.38
C GLU A 81 -13.18 -1.01 -11.24
N ARG A 82 -12.30 -1.97 -10.96
CA ARG A 82 -12.68 -3.37 -10.75
C ARG A 82 -13.64 -3.57 -9.58
N VAL A 83 -13.40 -2.90 -8.45
CA VAL A 83 -14.30 -2.96 -7.28
C VAL A 83 -15.69 -2.43 -7.62
N PHE A 84 -15.79 -1.30 -8.33
CA PHE A 84 -17.08 -0.67 -8.64
C PHE A 84 -17.83 -1.40 -9.76
N ASP A 85 -17.11 -2.10 -10.64
CA ASP A 85 -17.69 -2.90 -11.72
C ASP A 85 -17.95 -4.37 -11.32
N ASP A 86 -17.69 -4.74 -10.06
CA ASP A 86 -17.85 -6.09 -9.53
C ASP A 86 -19.33 -6.49 -9.40
N ALA A 87 -19.91 -6.92 -10.52
CA ALA A 87 -21.28 -7.42 -10.60
C ALA A 87 -21.46 -8.81 -9.97
N GLU A 88 -20.37 -9.58 -9.80
CA GLU A 88 -20.40 -10.93 -9.22
C GLU A 88 -20.49 -10.92 -7.70
N ALA A 89 -19.94 -9.88 -7.05
CA ALA A 89 -19.99 -9.71 -5.59
C ALA A 89 -20.67 -8.37 -5.20
N PRO A 90 -22.00 -8.22 -5.43
CA PRO A 90 -22.73 -7.01 -5.05
C PRO A 90 -22.66 -6.75 -3.54
N TRP A 91 -22.60 -7.81 -2.72
CA TRP A 91 -22.42 -7.70 -1.26
C TRP A 91 -21.13 -6.98 -0.86
N PHE A 92 -20.09 -7.03 -1.70
CA PHE A 92 -18.82 -6.35 -1.49
C PHE A 92 -18.86 -4.95 -2.11
N ARG A 93 -19.20 -4.86 -3.41
CA ARG A 93 -19.28 -3.60 -4.17
C ARG A 93 -20.21 -2.58 -3.50
N ASP A 94 -21.39 -3.01 -3.06
CA ASP A 94 -22.44 -2.10 -2.59
C ASP A 94 -22.06 -1.40 -1.27
N ILE A 95 -21.11 -1.97 -0.52
CA ILE A 95 -20.51 -1.30 0.64
C ILE A 95 -19.65 -0.11 0.19
N PHE A 96 -18.83 -0.27 -0.85
CA PHE A 96 -18.03 0.83 -1.39
C PHE A 96 -18.89 1.94 -1.96
N THR A 97 -19.92 1.60 -2.74
CA THR A 97 -20.82 2.59 -3.38
C THR A 97 -21.65 3.34 -2.35
N ALA A 98 -22.07 2.68 -1.26
CA ALA A 98 -22.81 3.32 -0.18
C ALA A 98 -21.95 4.24 0.70
N LEU A 99 -20.65 3.94 0.84
CA LEU A 99 -19.75 4.73 1.70
C LEU A 99 -19.32 6.06 1.07
N ALA A 100 -18.92 6.03 -0.21
CA ALA A 100 -18.41 7.22 -0.88
C ALA A 100 -18.33 7.04 -2.41
N SER A 101 -18.11 8.16 -3.11
CA SER A 101 -17.81 8.12 -4.55
C SER A 101 -16.51 7.36 -4.84
N LYS A 102 -16.44 6.70 -6.01
CA LYS A 102 -15.22 6.06 -6.53
C LYS A 102 -14.01 7.00 -6.49
N LYS A 103 -14.20 8.26 -6.91
CA LYS A 103 -13.15 9.29 -6.89
C LYS A 103 -12.60 9.54 -5.48
N TYR A 104 -13.48 9.57 -4.47
CA TYR A 104 -13.06 9.74 -3.08
C TYR A 104 -12.24 8.56 -2.58
N HIS A 105 -12.68 7.33 -2.87
CA HIS A 105 -11.94 6.11 -2.54
C HIS A 105 -10.53 6.08 -3.16
N ILE A 106 -10.43 6.37 -4.47
CA ILE A 106 -9.15 6.46 -5.18
C ILE A 106 -8.26 7.50 -4.51
N PHE A 107 -8.77 8.70 -4.25
CA PHE A 107 -8.01 9.77 -3.60
C PHE A 107 -7.51 9.33 -2.21
N MET A 108 -8.37 8.72 -1.40
CA MET A 108 -8.02 8.34 -0.04
C MET A 108 -6.98 7.23 0.02
N GLN A 109 -7.12 6.17 -0.79
CA GLN A 109 -6.15 5.08 -0.81
C GLN A 109 -4.83 5.52 -1.45
N THR A 110 -4.87 6.32 -2.52
CA THR A 110 -3.65 6.86 -3.15
C THR A 110 -2.85 7.71 -2.16
N THR A 111 -3.52 8.58 -1.41
CA THR A 111 -2.85 9.43 -0.41
C THR A 111 -2.28 8.61 0.74
N MET A 112 -2.98 7.57 1.20
CA MET A 112 -2.47 6.62 2.20
C MET A 112 -1.21 5.91 1.72
N TYR A 113 -1.24 5.34 0.51
CA TYR A 113 -0.10 4.61 -0.05
C TYR A 113 1.09 5.52 -0.28
N LEU A 114 0.89 6.70 -0.84
CA LEU A 114 1.96 7.67 -1.04
C LEU A 114 2.57 8.16 0.28
N ASP A 115 1.77 8.32 1.32
CA ASP A 115 2.27 8.62 2.66
C ASP A 115 3.14 7.47 3.18
N CYS A 116 2.64 6.22 3.16
CA CYS A 116 3.44 5.04 3.51
C CYS A 116 4.73 4.91 2.69
N PHE A 117 4.70 5.28 1.40
CA PHE A 117 5.81 5.11 0.46
C PHE A 117 6.86 6.22 0.50
N GLY A 118 6.69 7.23 1.36
CA GLY A 118 7.68 8.29 1.56
C GLY A 118 7.45 9.56 0.72
N SER A 119 6.23 9.82 0.25
CA SER A 119 5.89 11.05 -0.48
C SER A 119 5.63 12.27 0.44
N GLY A 120 5.53 12.05 1.75
CA GLY A 120 5.18 13.06 2.74
C GLY A 120 3.78 12.89 3.34
N PRO A 121 3.37 13.80 4.24
CA PRO A 121 2.16 13.66 5.04
C PRO A 121 0.89 13.98 4.23
N LEU A 122 0.48 13.04 3.38
CA LEU A 122 -0.68 13.20 2.50
C LEU A 122 -1.97 12.62 3.09
N TYR A 123 -1.87 11.70 4.05
CA TYR A 123 -3.02 11.04 4.64
C TYR A 123 -3.35 11.61 6.03
N SER A 124 -4.01 12.77 6.03
CA SER A 124 -4.43 13.45 7.25
C SER A 124 -5.29 12.56 8.13
N GLY A 125 -4.92 12.47 9.42
CA GLY A 125 -5.58 11.63 10.43
C GLY A 125 -4.96 10.24 10.62
N GLY A 126 -4.01 9.84 9.77
CA GLY A 126 -3.17 8.66 9.96
C GLY A 126 -3.95 7.37 10.27
N GLU A 127 -3.34 6.53 11.08
CA GLU A 127 -3.91 5.23 11.49
C GLU A 127 -5.23 5.38 12.25
N GLN A 128 -5.38 6.42 13.09
CA GLN A 128 -6.62 6.66 13.84
C GLN A 128 -7.82 6.83 12.90
N ARG A 129 -7.68 7.66 11.85
CA ARG A 129 -8.74 7.85 10.85
C ARG A 129 -9.09 6.56 10.14
N MET A 130 -8.07 5.76 9.80
CA MET A 130 -8.25 4.47 9.13
C MET A 130 -9.02 3.49 10.03
N ASN A 131 -8.69 3.42 11.32
CA ASN A 131 -9.38 2.56 12.27
C ASN A 131 -10.83 3.00 12.48
N VAL A 132 -11.09 4.31 12.64
CA VAL A 132 -12.46 4.84 12.71
C VAL A 132 -13.25 4.48 11.45
N HIS A 133 -12.64 4.59 10.27
CA HIS A 133 -13.30 4.19 9.03
C HIS A 133 -13.69 2.70 9.05
N HIS A 134 -12.77 1.81 9.40
CA HIS A 134 -13.02 0.36 9.36
C HIS A 134 -13.85 -0.18 10.53
N GLU A 135 -13.96 0.55 11.65
CA GLU A 135 -14.70 0.10 12.84
C GLU A 135 -16.06 0.77 13.03
N MET A 136 -16.18 2.05 12.63
CA MET A 136 -17.34 2.90 12.95
C MET A 136 -18.18 3.24 11.73
N THR A 137 -17.85 2.70 10.55
CA THR A 137 -18.64 2.87 9.32
C THR A 137 -19.05 1.53 8.75
N ARG A 138 -19.85 1.55 7.68
CA ARG A 138 -20.24 0.34 6.93
C ARG A 138 -19.06 -0.46 6.37
N ALA A 139 -17.86 0.14 6.30
CA ALA A 139 -16.65 -0.59 5.92
C ALA A 139 -16.42 -1.83 6.81
N LYS A 140 -16.85 -1.79 8.08
CA LYS A 140 -16.79 -2.94 9.00
C LYS A 140 -17.47 -4.19 8.44
N GLU A 141 -18.54 -4.04 7.65
CA GLU A 141 -19.30 -5.15 7.08
C GLU A 141 -18.45 -6.04 6.14
N ILE A 142 -17.38 -5.49 5.55
CA ILE A 142 -16.45 -6.20 4.67
C ILE A 142 -15.08 -6.47 5.32
N MET A 143 -14.90 -6.14 6.60
CA MET A 143 -13.68 -6.49 7.35
C MET A 143 -13.74 -7.96 7.82
N THR A 144 -13.87 -8.87 6.86
CA THR A 144 -14.01 -10.32 7.03
C THR A 144 -13.03 -11.06 6.12
N LYS A 145 -12.83 -12.37 6.33
CA LYS A 145 -12.01 -13.20 5.43
C LYS A 145 -12.45 -13.05 3.97
N SER A 146 -13.74 -13.21 3.68
CA SER A 146 -14.26 -13.12 2.32
C SER A 146 -14.14 -11.72 1.72
N GLY A 147 -14.35 -10.67 2.52
CA GLY A 147 -14.13 -9.29 2.07
C GLY A 147 -12.65 -9.03 1.73
N ALA A 148 -11.74 -9.51 2.58
CA ALA A 148 -10.30 -9.43 2.35
C ALA A 148 -9.85 -10.23 1.11
N GLU A 149 -10.38 -11.44 0.90
CA GLU A 149 -10.15 -12.24 -0.30
C GLU A 149 -10.58 -11.50 -1.57
N ARG A 150 -11.80 -10.93 -1.57
CA ARG A 150 -12.31 -10.20 -2.74
C ARG A 150 -11.55 -8.90 -2.98
N TRP A 151 -11.18 -8.19 -1.93
CA TRP A 151 -10.32 -7.01 -2.02
C TRP A 151 -8.96 -7.37 -2.64
N MET A 152 -8.29 -8.41 -2.12
CA MET A 152 -6.99 -8.83 -2.63
C MET A 152 -7.07 -9.39 -4.04
N HIS A 153 -8.16 -10.05 -4.41
CA HIS A 153 -8.41 -10.47 -5.79
C HIS A 153 -8.33 -9.28 -6.76
N HIS A 154 -9.07 -8.20 -6.50
CA HIS A 154 -9.05 -7.01 -7.36
C HIS A 154 -7.69 -6.30 -7.36
N MET A 155 -7.03 -6.23 -6.19
CA MET A 155 -5.71 -5.59 -6.08
C MET A 155 -4.63 -6.38 -6.82
N ARG A 156 -4.69 -7.73 -6.79
CA ARG A 156 -3.78 -8.59 -7.56
C ARG A 156 -3.90 -8.32 -9.05
N LEU A 157 -5.12 -8.32 -9.59
CA LEU A 157 -5.37 -8.05 -11.00
C LEU A 157 -4.89 -6.65 -11.41
N ALA A 158 -5.17 -5.63 -10.59
CA ALA A 158 -4.71 -4.27 -10.86
C ALA A 158 -3.17 -4.15 -10.90
N LEU A 159 -2.48 -4.87 -10.01
CA LEU A 159 -1.02 -4.88 -9.98
C LEU A 159 -0.40 -5.79 -11.05
N GLU A 160 -1.08 -6.85 -11.47
CA GLU A 160 -0.69 -7.67 -12.63
C GLU A 160 -0.63 -6.82 -13.90
N ASP A 161 -1.67 -6.01 -14.15
CA ASP A 161 -1.70 -5.09 -15.30
C ASP A 161 -0.58 -4.05 -15.24
N GLU A 162 -0.25 -3.52 -14.05
CA GLU A 162 0.80 -2.51 -13.89
C GLU A 162 2.22 -3.13 -13.85
N THR A 163 2.34 -4.46 -13.69
CA THR A 163 3.63 -5.16 -13.49
C THR A 163 4.66 -4.85 -14.57
N PRO A 164 4.35 -4.81 -15.88
CA PRO A 164 5.32 -4.46 -16.91
C PRO A 164 5.98 -3.10 -16.65
N ARG A 165 5.18 -2.06 -16.37
CA ARG A 165 5.67 -0.70 -16.07
C ARG A 165 6.46 -0.66 -14.77
N LEU A 166 5.99 -1.33 -13.71
CA LEU A 166 6.71 -1.37 -12.44
C LEU A 166 8.09 -2.02 -12.58
N ARG A 167 8.19 -3.10 -13.37
CA ARG A 167 9.46 -3.80 -13.64
C ARG A 167 10.44 -2.95 -14.46
N GLU A 168 9.95 -2.16 -15.41
CA GLU A 168 10.78 -1.21 -16.18
C GLU A 168 11.41 -0.15 -15.28
N ILE A 169 10.67 0.33 -14.25
CA ILE A 169 11.19 1.29 -13.26
C ILE A 169 12.25 0.62 -12.39
N ASP A 170 11.87 -0.44 -11.66
CA ASP A 170 12.78 -1.24 -10.85
C ASP A 170 12.15 -2.62 -10.56
N PRO A 171 12.86 -3.73 -10.82
CA PRO A 171 12.30 -5.08 -10.67
C PRO A 171 11.86 -5.43 -9.24
N ARG A 172 12.37 -4.72 -8.22
CA ARG A 172 12.02 -4.95 -6.81
C ARG A 172 10.65 -4.41 -6.43
N ILE A 173 10.15 -3.39 -7.15
CA ILE A 173 8.93 -2.64 -6.76
C ILE A 173 7.72 -3.55 -6.56
N ARG A 174 7.46 -4.48 -7.49
CA ARG A 174 6.28 -5.35 -7.41
C ARG A 174 6.29 -6.21 -6.14
N GLY A 175 7.46 -6.77 -5.80
CA GLY A 175 7.65 -7.57 -4.59
C GLY A 175 7.53 -6.73 -3.31
N THR A 176 8.09 -5.52 -3.30
CA THR A 176 7.97 -4.60 -2.16
C THR A 176 6.52 -4.13 -1.93
N ILE A 177 5.73 -3.91 -3.00
CA ILE A 177 4.29 -3.64 -2.88
C ILE A 177 3.54 -4.85 -2.30
N ASN A 178 3.90 -6.08 -2.71
CA ASN A 178 3.33 -7.29 -2.10
C ASN A 178 3.59 -7.36 -0.60
N GLU A 179 4.83 -7.11 -0.19
CA GLU A 179 5.20 -7.10 1.23
C GLU A 179 4.41 -6.05 2.01
N PHE A 180 4.25 -4.84 1.46
CA PHE A 180 3.43 -3.79 2.04
C PHE A 180 1.97 -4.22 2.23
N LEU A 181 1.36 -4.82 1.19
CA LEU A 181 -0.02 -5.28 1.23
C LEU A 181 -0.19 -6.44 2.21
N THR A 182 0.74 -7.40 2.23
CA THR A 182 0.76 -8.51 3.18
C THR A 182 0.86 -8.00 4.62
N TYR A 183 1.73 -7.01 4.90
CA TYR A 183 1.84 -6.40 6.23
C TYR A 183 0.50 -5.79 6.70
N PHE A 184 -0.14 -4.97 5.88
CA PHE A 184 -1.44 -4.37 6.24
C PHE A 184 -2.55 -5.42 6.35
N MET A 185 -2.55 -6.43 5.48
CA MET A 185 -3.54 -7.51 5.54
C MET A 185 -3.40 -8.33 6.82
N SER A 186 -2.19 -8.76 7.19
CA SER A 186 -1.95 -9.46 8.46
C SER A 186 -2.34 -8.61 9.68
N LYS A 187 -2.09 -7.30 9.61
CA LYS A 187 -2.52 -6.38 10.66
C LYS A 187 -4.05 -6.35 10.80
N TYR A 188 -4.78 -6.24 9.70
CA TYR A 188 -6.25 -6.27 9.73
C TYR A 188 -6.79 -7.65 10.12
N ALA A 189 -6.18 -8.73 9.65
CA ALA A 189 -6.53 -10.09 10.04
C ALA A 189 -6.46 -10.28 11.56
N GLY A 190 -5.41 -9.75 12.20
CA GLY A 190 -5.29 -9.71 13.66
C GLY A 190 -6.36 -8.88 14.36
N ILE A 191 -6.67 -7.67 13.85
CA ILE A 191 -7.67 -6.76 14.44
C ILE A 191 -9.09 -7.33 14.32
N PHE A 192 -9.45 -7.82 13.13
CA PHE A 192 -10.80 -8.29 12.80
C PHE A 192 -10.96 -9.81 12.95
N LYS A 193 -9.92 -10.50 13.43
CA LYS A 193 -9.92 -11.92 13.83
C LYS A 193 -10.30 -12.88 12.69
N PHE A 194 -9.63 -12.75 11.55
CA PHE A 194 -9.70 -13.72 10.45
C PHE A 194 -8.32 -14.25 10.08
N GLU A 195 -8.27 -15.40 9.40
CA GLU A 195 -7.02 -16.00 8.89
C GLU A 195 -6.65 -15.42 7.52
N ASP A 196 -5.37 -15.11 7.31
CA ASP A 196 -4.87 -14.44 6.11
C ASP A 196 -3.84 -15.24 5.30
N ALA A 197 -3.51 -16.46 5.72
CA ALA A 197 -2.51 -17.31 5.07
C ALA A 197 -2.79 -17.51 3.57
N ASP A 198 -4.05 -17.77 3.21
CA ASP A 198 -4.49 -17.96 1.81
C ASP A 198 -4.80 -16.63 1.08
N ILE A 199 -4.82 -15.52 1.82
CA ILE A 199 -5.19 -14.19 1.31
C ILE A 199 -3.96 -13.41 0.86
N ASN A 200 -2.81 -13.63 1.49
CA ASN A 200 -1.61 -12.87 1.21
C ASN A 200 -0.94 -13.26 -0.10
N PHE A 201 0.03 -12.45 -0.51
CA PHE A 201 0.97 -12.86 -1.53
C PHE A 201 1.85 -13.97 -0.96
N SER A 202 2.06 -15.04 -1.74
CA SER A 202 3.02 -16.09 -1.42
C SER A 202 4.39 -15.45 -1.19
N SER A 203 5.01 -15.78 -0.06
CA SER A 203 6.39 -15.42 0.27
C SER A 203 7.39 -16.12 -0.65
#